data_AF-A0A395GLY4-F1
#
_entry.id   AF-A0A395GLY4-F1
#
_cell.length_a   1.000
_cell.length_b   1.000
_cell.length_c   1.000
_cell.angle_alpha   90.00
_cell.angle_beta   90.00
_cell.angle_gamma   90.00
#
_symmetry.space_group_name_H-M   'P 1'
#
loop_
_entity.id
_entity.type
_entity.pdbx_description
1 polymer ?
#
loop_
_entity_poly.entity_id
_entity_poly.type
_entity_poly.pdbx_seq_one_letter_code
_entity_poly.pdbx_strand_id
1 'polypeptide(L)'
;MYDVVADLDNFPYHPTTTTLLQNYHTFHGNGISSTLGYIPNTLIFTFPWPNNVWTIDSTASSITLMTVPTATASTRTATLEPTIRQMADMQLFTGWRDETFPIYGLNGEVVLEIERAASALFGIVTYGVQMLCYTEDSTGVKLWIAKRSSQKQTYPGMLDTTAAGGIEYGDVTPGGDYAGSDGGGLHSDGGVGERGKICGSDFVFSCQRGNEGGVLAA
;
A
#
# COMPACT_ATOMS: atom_id res chain seq x y z
N MET A 1 -21.32 -10.90 -5.52
CA MET A 1 -20.53 -10.51 -4.33
C MET A 1 -19.46 -11.54 -4.04
N TYR A 2 -19.83 -12.83 -3.96
CA TYR A 2 -18.86 -13.92 -3.79
C TYR A 2 -17.76 -13.91 -4.86
N ASP A 3 -18.11 -13.78 -6.14
CA ASP A 3 -17.13 -13.81 -7.24
C ASP A 3 -16.10 -12.67 -7.14
N VAL A 4 -16.54 -11.46 -6.79
CA VAL A 4 -15.65 -10.30 -6.61
C VAL A 4 -14.67 -10.50 -5.46
N VAL A 5 -15.13 -11.10 -4.35
CA VAL A 5 -14.26 -11.41 -3.22
C VAL A 5 -13.28 -12.52 -3.59
N ALA A 6 -13.73 -13.57 -4.28
CA ALA A 6 -12.88 -14.68 -4.70
C ALA A 6 -11.79 -14.24 -5.70
N ASP A 7 -12.09 -13.29 -6.59
CA ASP A 7 -11.12 -12.74 -7.53
C ASP A 7 -10.03 -11.90 -6.85
N LEU A 8 -10.38 -11.18 -5.77
CA LEU A 8 -9.46 -10.31 -5.02
C LEU A 8 -8.68 -11.05 -3.95
N ASP A 9 -9.33 -11.96 -3.21
CA ASP A 9 -8.76 -12.67 -2.06
C ASP A 9 -8.26 -14.06 -2.46
N ASN A 10 -7.31 -14.07 -3.40
CA ASN A 10 -6.69 -15.29 -3.92
C ASN A 10 -5.33 -15.61 -3.27
N PHE A 11 -4.96 -14.86 -2.22
CA PHE A 11 -3.71 -15.08 -1.50
C PHE A 11 -3.80 -16.32 -0.59
N PRO A 12 -2.78 -17.20 -0.57
CA PRO A 12 -2.85 -18.45 0.15
C PRO A 12 -2.46 -18.29 1.63
N TYR A 13 -3.37 -17.78 2.46
CA TYR A 13 -3.11 -17.55 3.90
C TYR A 13 -2.82 -18.82 4.71
N HIS A 14 -3.25 -19.99 4.22
CA HIS A 14 -3.04 -21.27 4.90
C HIS A 14 -2.02 -22.12 4.12
N PRO A 15 -0.81 -22.31 4.65
CA PRO A 15 0.34 -22.88 3.91
C PRO A 15 0.23 -24.39 3.64
N THR A 16 -0.85 -25.06 4.06
CA THR A 16 -0.95 -26.52 4.01
C THR A 16 -1.26 -27.09 2.62
N THR A 17 -1.55 -26.27 1.59
CA THR A 17 -2.08 -26.80 0.31
C THR A 17 -1.72 -26.05 -0.97
N THR A 18 -0.84 -25.04 -1.00
CA THR A 18 -0.78 -24.14 -2.17
C THR A 18 0.52 -24.20 -2.97
N THR A 19 0.44 -24.81 -4.16
CA THR A 19 1.45 -24.74 -5.24
C THR A 19 1.77 -23.31 -5.69
N LEU A 20 0.89 -22.35 -5.40
CA LEU A 20 1.06 -20.95 -5.79
C LEU A 20 2.35 -20.34 -5.26
N LEU A 21 2.66 -20.55 -3.96
CA LEU A 21 3.86 -19.98 -3.33
C LEU A 21 5.16 -20.58 -3.88
N GLN A 22 5.12 -21.75 -4.54
CA GLN A 22 6.31 -22.33 -5.20
C GLN A 22 6.81 -21.45 -6.35
N ASN A 23 5.97 -20.55 -6.87
CA ASN A 23 6.33 -19.61 -7.93
C ASN A 23 6.96 -18.30 -7.41
N TYR A 24 7.22 -18.20 -6.10
CA TYR A 24 7.74 -17.00 -5.46
C TYR A 24 8.92 -17.32 -4.53
N HIS A 25 9.83 -16.36 -4.38
CA HIS A 25 10.78 -16.34 -3.27
C HIS A 25 10.26 -15.44 -2.15
N THR A 26 10.46 -15.84 -0.90
CA THR A 26 10.17 -14.97 0.25
C THR A 26 11.21 -13.86 0.36
N PHE A 27 10.74 -12.62 0.50
CA PHE A 27 11.59 -11.46 0.71
C PHE A 27 11.85 -11.25 2.21
N HIS A 28 13.12 -11.15 2.59
CA HIS A 28 13.57 -10.90 3.95
C HIS A 28 14.57 -9.74 4.02
N GLY A 29 14.70 -9.13 5.20
CA GLY A 29 15.85 -8.31 5.54
C GLY A 29 16.74 -9.02 6.55
N ASN A 30 18.06 -8.89 6.41
CA ASN A 30 18.99 -9.53 7.34
C ASN A 30 18.73 -9.06 8.79
N GLY A 31 18.58 -10.00 9.72
CA GLY A 31 18.23 -9.71 11.12
C GLY A 31 16.73 -9.52 11.39
N ILE A 32 15.86 -9.63 10.38
CA ILE A 32 14.40 -9.56 10.53
C ILE A 32 13.82 -10.98 10.46
N SER A 33 13.02 -11.36 11.45
CA SER A 33 12.46 -12.71 11.56
C SER A 33 11.20 -12.94 10.71
N SER A 34 10.51 -11.89 10.28
CA SER A 34 9.36 -11.99 9.38
C SER A 34 9.75 -12.10 7.91
N THR A 35 8.86 -12.73 7.14
CA THR A 35 8.76 -12.50 5.69
C THR A 35 8.16 -11.12 5.46
N LEU A 36 8.82 -10.30 4.64
CA LEU A 36 8.42 -8.94 4.31
C LEU A 36 7.56 -8.86 3.04
N GLY A 37 7.65 -9.87 2.18
CA GLY A 37 6.88 -9.95 0.94
C GLY A 37 7.23 -11.20 0.13
N TYR A 38 6.73 -11.24 -1.10
CA TYR A 38 6.90 -12.37 -2.03
C TYR A 38 7.29 -11.84 -3.42
N ILE A 39 8.45 -12.27 -3.92
CA ILE A 39 8.97 -11.86 -5.22
C ILE A 39 8.76 -12.99 -6.22
N PRO A 40 8.17 -12.73 -7.40
CA PRO A 40 8.01 -13.77 -8.43
C PRO A 40 9.36 -14.40 -8.81
N ASN A 41 9.40 -15.72 -8.94
CA ASN A 41 10.60 -16.46 -9.36
C ASN A 41 11.15 -15.93 -10.70
N THR A 42 10.25 -15.53 -11.61
CA THR A 42 10.63 -14.93 -12.89
C THR A 42 11.49 -13.68 -12.69
N LEU A 43 11.15 -12.81 -11.73
CA LEU A 43 11.93 -11.63 -11.42
C LEU A 43 13.26 -11.99 -10.75
N ILE A 44 13.25 -12.97 -9.84
CA ILE A 44 14.47 -13.49 -9.19
C ILE A 44 15.49 -13.97 -10.23
N PHE A 45 15.05 -14.69 -11.25
CA PHE A 45 15.94 -15.27 -12.26
C PHE A 45 16.32 -14.34 -13.42
N THR A 46 15.58 -13.24 -13.63
CA THR A 46 15.81 -12.33 -14.76
C THR A 46 16.49 -11.02 -14.36
N PHE A 47 16.25 -10.51 -13.15
CA PHE A 47 16.86 -9.27 -12.69
C PHE A 47 18.30 -9.53 -12.18
N PRO A 48 19.27 -8.69 -12.55
CA PRO A 48 20.66 -8.84 -12.12
C PRO A 48 20.87 -8.34 -10.68
N TRP A 49 20.39 -9.11 -9.69
CA TRP A 49 20.51 -8.77 -8.27
C TRP A 49 21.98 -8.56 -7.85
N PRO A 50 22.34 -7.40 -7.26
CA PRO A 50 23.70 -7.16 -6.79
C PRO A 50 24.10 -8.09 -5.63
N ASN A 51 25.03 -9.02 -5.87
CA ASN A 51 25.48 -10.04 -4.90
C ASN A 51 26.11 -9.47 -3.61
N ASN A 52 26.54 -8.21 -3.61
CA ASN A 52 27.05 -7.51 -2.43
C ASN A 52 25.94 -6.98 -1.51
N VAL A 53 24.70 -6.88 -2.02
CA VAL A 53 23.53 -6.35 -1.32
C VAL A 53 22.47 -7.43 -1.11
N TRP A 54 22.42 -8.44 -1.97
CA TRP A 54 21.39 -9.47 -1.95
C TRP A 54 21.99 -10.86 -1.80
N THR A 55 21.37 -11.68 -0.96
CA THR A 55 21.64 -13.13 -0.91
C THR A 55 20.38 -13.88 -1.34
N ILE A 56 20.51 -14.74 -2.34
CA ILE A 56 19.41 -15.56 -2.85
C ILE A 56 19.70 -17.01 -2.45
N ASP A 57 18.77 -17.62 -1.72
CA ASP A 57 18.78 -19.05 -1.40
C ASP A 57 17.70 -19.74 -2.24
N SER A 58 18.14 -20.43 -3.29
CA SER A 58 17.24 -21.17 -4.17
C SER A 58 16.66 -22.43 -3.52
N THR A 59 17.32 -22.98 -2.48
CA THR A 59 16.82 -24.17 -1.76
C THR A 59 15.68 -23.78 -0.83
N ALA A 60 15.85 -22.67 -0.09
CA ALA A 60 14.81 -22.11 0.76
C ALA A 60 13.78 -21.27 -0.02
N SER A 61 14.00 -21.02 -1.32
CA SER A 61 13.24 -20.07 -2.13
C SER A 61 13.08 -18.73 -1.41
N SER A 62 14.21 -18.12 -1.06
CA SER A 62 14.24 -16.83 -0.35
C SER A 62 15.27 -15.87 -0.94
N ILE A 63 15.00 -14.57 -0.77
CA ILE A 63 15.89 -13.48 -1.12
C ILE A 63 16.00 -12.52 0.07
N THR A 64 17.23 -12.21 0.47
CA THR A 64 17.51 -11.41 1.66
C THR A 64 18.28 -10.14 1.30
N LEU A 65 17.77 -8.99 1.75
CA LEU A 65 18.49 -7.71 1.72
C LEU A 65 19.55 -7.70 2.83
N MET A 66 20.82 -7.67 2.42
CA MET A 66 21.97 -7.77 3.30
C MET A 66 22.35 -6.40 3.85
N THR A 67 22.05 -6.21 5.13
CA THR A 67 22.57 -5.10 5.96
C THR A 67 23.15 -5.68 7.25
N VAL A 68 23.75 -4.86 8.11
CA VAL A 68 24.06 -5.32 9.47
C VAL A 68 22.75 -5.72 10.17
N PRO A 69 22.69 -6.83 10.93
CA PRO A 69 21.43 -7.33 11.49
C PRO A 69 20.66 -6.32 12.36
N THR A 70 21.38 -5.36 12.95
CA THR A 70 20.84 -4.29 13.81
C THR A 70 20.67 -2.96 13.08
N ALA A 71 20.68 -2.96 11.74
CA ALA A 71 20.52 -1.74 10.95
C ALA A 71 19.22 -1.01 11.29
N THR A 72 19.21 0.32 11.11
CA THR A 72 17.99 1.12 11.24
C THR A 72 17.12 0.99 9.98
N ALA A 73 15.84 1.36 10.08
CA ALA A 73 14.95 1.38 8.93
C ALA A 73 15.48 2.24 7.78
N SER A 74 15.94 3.46 8.08
CA SER A 74 16.57 4.36 7.11
C SER A 74 17.81 3.74 6.44
N THR A 75 18.64 3.00 7.17
CA THR A 75 19.81 2.32 6.57
C THR A 75 19.38 1.22 5.60
N ARG A 76 18.36 0.43 5.96
CA ARG A 76 17.79 -0.60 5.07
C ARG A 76 17.15 0.01 3.84
N THR A 77 16.37 1.08 3.99
CA THR A 77 15.78 1.85 2.88
C THR A 77 16.87 2.36 1.93
N ALA A 78 17.92 3.00 2.45
CA ALA A 78 19.03 3.50 1.64
C ALA A 78 19.82 2.38 0.93
N THR A 79 19.86 1.18 1.52
CA THR A 79 20.49 0.00 0.89
C THR A 79 19.61 -0.56 -0.23
N LEU A 80 18.28 -0.52 -0.06
CA LEU A 80 17.30 -0.99 -1.04
C LEU A 80 17.20 -0.05 -2.26
N GLU A 81 17.19 1.27 -2.02
CA GLU A 81 16.88 2.29 -3.03
C GLU A 81 17.66 2.13 -4.36
N PRO A 82 18.99 1.89 -4.39
CA PRO A 82 19.72 1.72 -5.64
C PRO A 82 19.20 0.55 -6.49
N THR A 83 18.74 -0.52 -5.85
CA THR A 83 18.13 -1.67 -6.55
C THR A 83 16.82 -1.25 -7.21
N ILE A 84 16.00 -0.47 -6.51
CA ILE A 84 14.71 0.01 -7.02
C ILE A 84 14.91 1.02 -8.17
N ARG A 85 15.91 1.90 -8.07
CA ARG A 85 16.31 2.81 -9.15
C ARG A 85 16.73 2.02 -10.40
N GLN A 86 17.56 1.00 -10.24
CA GLN A 86 17.98 0.14 -11.35
C GLN A 86 16.78 -0.57 -12.01
N MET A 87 15.81 -1.06 -11.22
CA MET A 87 14.58 -1.66 -11.76
C MET A 87 13.75 -0.64 -12.56
N ALA A 88 13.70 0.62 -12.12
CA ALA A 88 13.05 1.71 -12.86
C ALA A 88 13.78 2.02 -14.18
N ASP A 89 15.11 2.07 -14.17
CA ASP A 89 15.94 2.28 -15.37
C ASP A 89 15.75 1.15 -16.40
N MET A 90 15.53 -0.07 -15.91
CA MET A 90 15.20 -1.25 -16.72
C MET A 90 13.71 -1.32 -17.12
N GLN A 91 12.91 -0.32 -16.76
CA GLN A 91 11.48 -0.22 -17.08
C GLN A 91 10.64 -1.40 -16.57
N LEU A 92 11.03 -2.00 -15.43
CA LEU A 92 10.26 -3.09 -14.81
C LEU A 92 8.96 -2.60 -14.18
N PHE A 93 8.88 -1.31 -13.89
CA PHE A 93 7.68 -0.61 -13.48
C PHE A 93 7.72 0.84 -14.01
N THR A 94 6.61 1.55 -13.91
CA THR A 94 6.50 2.97 -14.30
C THR A 94 5.72 3.74 -13.24
N GLY A 95 5.73 5.07 -13.35
CA GLY A 95 4.95 5.94 -12.46
C GLY A 95 5.61 6.16 -11.10
N TRP A 96 6.94 6.33 -11.08
CA TRP A 96 7.69 6.80 -9.91
C TRP A 96 7.05 8.05 -9.31
N ARG A 97 6.87 8.09 -7.98
CA ARG A 97 6.12 9.15 -7.29
C ARG A 97 6.93 9.94 -6.28
N ASP A 98 8.15 9.51 -5.95
CA ASP A 98 8.90 10.03 -4.80
C ASP A 98 8.08 9.90 -3.50
N GLU A 99 7.36 8.78 -3.41
CA GLU A 99 6.44 8.42 -2.33
C GLU A 99 6.76 6.99 -1.91
N THR A 100 7.01 6.78 -0.62
CA THR A 100 7.38 5.47 -0.09
C THR A 100 6.27 4.86 0.76
N PHE A 101 6.12 3.54 0.66
CA PHE A 101 5.28 2.77 1.55
C PHE A 101 6.10 2.14 2.67
N PRO A 102 5.61 2.18 3.93
CA PRO A 102 6.26 1.51 5.04
C PRO A 102 6.09 -0.01 4.94
N ILE A 103 7.17 -0.73 5.23
CA ILE A 103 7.16 -2.19 5.42
C ILE A 103 7.28 -2.45 6.90
N TYR A 104 6.34 -3.22 7.46
CA TYR A 104 6.25 -3.47 8.89
C TYR A 104 6.85 -4.82 9.30
N GLY A 105 7.51 -4.83 10.45
CA GLY A 105 7.93 -6.04 11.16
C GLY A 105 6.79 -6.69 11.94
N LEU A 106 7.09 -7.80 12.62
CA LEU A 106 6.09 -8.55 13.40
C LEU A 106 5.45 -7.74 14.54
N ASN A 107 6.13 -6.71 15.05
CA ASN A 107 5.63 -5.91 16.17
C ASN A 107 4.97 -4.60 15.69
N GLY A 108 4.73 -4.44 14.39
CA GLY A 108 4.16 -3.23 13.81
C GLY A 108 5.14 -2.06 13.70
N GLU A 109 6.44 -2.30 13.88
CA GLU A 109 7.49 -1.33 13.65
C GLU A 109 7.81 -1.20 12.16
N VAL A 110 8.08 0.02 11.68
CA VAL A 110 8.59 0.19 10.31
C VAL A 110 10.02 -0.34 10.25
N VAL A 111 10.24 -1.39 9.46
CA VAL A 111 11.56 -2.01 9.30
C VAL A 111 12.33 -1.46 8.12
N LEU A 112 11.65 -1.02 7.06
CA LEU A 112 12.19 -0.24 5.95
C LEU A 112 11.03 0.33 5.13
N GLU A 113 11.37 1.09 4.09
CA GLU A 113 10.41 1.70 3.18
C GLU A 113 10.77 1.34 1.73
N ILE A 114 9.78 1.37 0.85
CA ILE A 114 9.96 1.11 -0.58
C ILE A 114 9.13 2.09 -1.41
N GLU A 115 9.68 2.55 -2.54
CA GLU A 115 8.92 3.36 -3.51
C GLU A 115 7.58 2.69 -3.87
N ARG A 116 6.50 3.47 -3.79
CA ARG A 116 5.12 3.02 -4.02
C ARG A 116 4.97 2.28 -5.33
N ALA A 117 5.61 2.78 -6.39
CA ALA A 117 5.55 2.18 -7.72
C ALA A 117 6.23 0.80 -7.80
N ALA A 118 7.17 0.50 -6.90
CA ALA A 118 7.88 -0.78 -6.85
C ALA A 118 7.27 -1.79 -5.87
N SER A 119 6.38 -1.36 -4.96
CA SER A 119 5.78 -2.19 -3.92
C SER A 119 5.23 -3.55 -4.43
N ALA A 120 4.54 -3.54 -5.57
CA ALA A 120 3.95 -4.74 -6.16
C ALA A 120 4.99 -5.78 -6.63
N LEU A 121 6.19 -5.35 -7.04
CA LEU A 121 7.26 -6.27 -7.46
C LEU A 121 7.82 -7.08 -6.28
N PHE A 122 7.75 -6.51 -5.08
CA PHE A 122 8.21 -7.15 -3.85
C PHE A 122 7.10 -7.90 -3.11
N GLY A 123 5.86 -7.82 -3.60
CA GLY A 123 4.70 -8.46 -2.96
C GLY A 123 4.55 -8.06 -1.50
N ILE A 124 4.84 -6.80 -1.18
CA ILE A 124 4.71 -6.29 0.19
C ILE A 124 3.25 -6.01 0.51
N VAL A 125 2.89 -6.13 1.79
CA VAL A 125 1.59 -5.68 2.28
C VAL A 125 1.59 -4.16 2.29
N THR A 126 0.58 -3.57 1.63
CA THR A 126 0.38 -2.11 1.60
C THR A 126 -0.91 -1.77 2.33
N TYR A 127 -0.95 -0.57 2.88
CA TYR A 127 -2.09 -0.08 3.65
C TYR A 127 -2.68 1.13 2.94
N GLY A 128 -4.00 1.26 3.03
CA GLY A 128 -4.73 2.37 2.48
C GLY A 128 -5.92 2.72 3.35
N VAL A 129 -6.43 3.93 3.15
CA VAL A 129 -7.69 4.38 3.74
C VAL A 129 -8.73 4.51 2.64
N GLN A 130 -9.94 4.07 2.94
CA GLN A 130 -11.11 4.28 2.11
C GLN A 130 -12.19 4.96 2.93
N MET A 131 -12.85 5.92 2.32
CA MET A 131 -13.88 6.77 2.91
C MET A 131 -15.18 6.62 2.13
N LEU A 132 -16.25 6.22 2.82
CA LEU A 132 -17.59 6.26 2.28
C LEU A 132 -18.43 7.34 3.00
N CYS A 133 -18.93 8.30 2.22
CA CYS A 133 -19.88 9.29 2.68
C CYS A 133 -21.30 8.90 2.27
N TYR A 134 -22.26 9.13 3.16
CA TYR A 134 -23.67 8.93 2.87
C TYR A 134 -24.55 10.03 3.47
N THR A 135 -25.77 10.14 2.94
CA THR A 135 -26.88 10.91 3.51
C THR A 135 -28.10 10.01 3.62
N GLU A 136 -29.00 10.30 4.55
CA GLU A 136 -30.25 9.58 4.72
C GLU A 136 -31.42 10.58 4.73
N ASP A 137 -32.48 10.26 3.99
CA ASP A 137 -33.74 11.00 4.02
C ASP A 137 -34.92 10.01 4.06
N SER A 138 -36.15 10.52 3.96
CA SER A 138 -37.37 9.69 3.99
C SER A 138 -37.45 8.63 2.87
N THR A 139 -36.59 8.72 1.85
CA THR A 139 -36.50 7.76 0.73
C THR A 139 -35.41 6.71 0.94
N GLY A 140 -34.57 6.85 1.97
CA GLY A 140 -33.50 5.91 2.33
C GLY A 140 -32.10 6.51 2.26
N VAL A 141 -31.10 5.62 2.32
CA VAL A 141 -29.67 5.96 2.30
C VAL A 141 -29.19 6.21 0.87
N LYS A 142 -28.43 7.29 0.67
CA LYS A 142 -27.75 7.65 -0.58
C LYS A 142 -26.25 7.73 -0.33
N LEU A 143 -25.46 7.09 -1.18
CA LEU A 143 -24.00 7.07 -1.10
C LEU A 143 -23.38 8.08 -2.08
N TRP A 144 -22.30 8.72 -1.66
CA TRP A 144 -21.45 9.53 -2.54
C TRP A 144 -20.42 8.62 -3.21
N ILE A 145 -20.63 8.30 -4.48
CA ILE A 145 -19.71 7.48 -5.27
C ILE A 145 -18.91 8.40 -6.18
N ALA A 146 -17.59 8.40 -6.05
CA ALA A 146 -16.72 9.19 -6.91
C ALA A 146 -16.53 8.50 -8.27
N LYS A 147 -16.22 9.28 -9.29
CA LYS A 147 -15.69 8.76 -10.56
C LYS A 147 -14.26 9.27 -10.71
N ARG A 148 -13.31 8.36 -10.85
CA ARG A 148 -11.89 8.70 -10.97
C ARG A 148 -11.64 9.55 -12.21
N SER A 149 -10.80 10.57 -12.08
CA SER A 149 -10.34 11.37 -13.23
C SER A 149 -9.74 10.45 -14.31
N SER A 150 -9.96 10.79 -15.58
CA SER A 150 -9.38 10.08 -16.72
C SER A 150 -7.85 10.18 -16.76
N GLN A 151 -7.26 11.11 -16.02
CA GLN A 151 -5.81 11.32 -15.92
C GLN A 151 -5.17 10.51 -14.79
N LYS A 152 -5.94 9.79 -13.95
CA LYS A 152 -5.36 8.95 -12.90
C LYS A 152 -4.55 7.80 -13.51
N GLN A 153 -3.36 7.55 -12.96
CA GLN A 153 -2.46 6.48 -13.43
C GLN A 153 -3.07 5.08 -13.25
N THR A 154 -3.81 4.87 -12.15
CA THR A 154 -4.49 3.61 -11.88
C THR A 154 -6.00 3.77 -12.00
N TYR A 155 -6.63 2.83 -12.72
CA TYR A 155 -8.08 2.72 -12.89
C TYR A 155 -8.78 4.02 -13.36
N PRO A 156 -8.32 4.67 -14.45
CA PRO A 156 -8.91 5.92 -14.93
C PRO A 156 -10.38 5.74 -15.31
N GLY A 157 -11.24 6.67 -14.88
CA GLY A 157 -12.67 6.68 -15.22
C GLY A 157 -13.54 5.65 -14.48
N MET A 158 -12.97 4.80 -13.62
CA MET A 158 -13.72 3.85 -12.81
C MET A 158 -14.45 4.53 -11.64
N LEU A 159 -15.49 3.88 -11.13
CA LEU A 159 -16.15 4.32 -9.89
C LEU A 159 -15.25 4.01 -8.69
N ASP A 160 -15.34 4.84 -7.66
CA ASP A 160 -14.54 4.75 -6.45
C ASP A 160 -15.39 5.09 -5.22
N THR A 161 -14.85 4.81 -4.04
CA THR A 161 -15.35 5.35 -2.78
C THR A 161 -15.29 6.88 -2.79
N THR A 162 -15.93 7.54 -1.81
CA THR A 162 -15.98 9.01 -1.79
C THR A 162 -14.58 9.63 -1.78
N ALA A 163 -13.66 9.04 -1.03
CA ALA A 163 -12.24 9.33 -1.09
C ALA A 163 -11.44 8.06 -0.71
N ALA A 164 -10.31 7.84 -1.38
CA ALA A 164 -9.40 6.74 -1.05
C ALA A 164 -7.95 7.14 -1.31
N GLY A 165 -7.03 6.60 -0.50
CA GLY A 165 -5.60 6.88 -0.59
C GLY A 165 -4.76 5.72 -0.06
N GLY A 166 -3.54 5.59 -0.58
CA GLY A 166 -2.52 4.78 0.08
C GLY A 166 -2.04 5.51 1.33
N ILE A 167 -1.46 4.78 2.28
CA ILE A 167 -0.83 5.36 3.46
C ILE A 167 0.67 5.38 3.18
N GLU A 168 1.22 6.57 2.97
CA GLU A 168 2.66 6.74 2.80
C GLU A 168 3.40 6.71 4.13
N TYR A 169 4.72 6.54 4.05
CA TYR A 169 5.56 6.73 5.21
C TYR A 169 5.51 8.20 5.65
N GLY A 170 5.13 8.42 6.91
CA GLY A 170 4.99 9.77 7.48
C GLY A 170 3.54 10.27 7.62
N ASP A 171 2.57 9.63 6.96
CA ASP A 171 1.14 9.99 7.04
C ASP A 171 0.52 9.77 8.42
N VAL A 172 1.08 8.85 9.20
CA VAL A 172 0.53 8.44 10.50
C VAL A 172 1.32 9.10 11.62
N THR A 173 0.69 10.07 12.29
CA THR A 173 1.24 10.67 13.50
C THR A 173 1.13 9.71 14.70
N PRO A 174 1.96 9.86 15.76
CA PRO A 174 1.79 9.13 17.02
C PRO A 174 0.43 9.48 17.66
N GLY A 175 -0.61 8.75 17.28
CA GLY A 175 -2.01 9.07 17.58
C GLY A 175 -3.00 8.35 16.65
N GLY A 176 -2.56 7.93 15.46
CA GLY A 176 -3.39 7.19 14.50
C GLY A 176 -4.22 8.08 13.56
N ASP A 177 -4.01 9.40 13.61
CA ASP A 177 -4.63 10.34 12.69
C ASP A 177 -3.85 10.36 11.36
N TYR A 178 -4.58 10.16 10.27
CA TYR A 178 -4.08 10.22 8.89
C TYR A 178 -4.01 11.66 8.39
N ALA A 179 -2.81 12.12 8.06
CA ALA A 179 -2.56 13.41 7.44
C ALA A 179 -2.31 13.24 5.93
N GLY A 180 -3.32 12.75 5.19
CA GLY A 180 -3.13 12.35 3.78
C GLY A 180 -2.49 13.43 2.90
N SER A 181 -1.47 13.05 2.15
CA SER A 181 -0.63 13.94 1.34
C SER A 181 -0.89 13.92 -0.17
N ASP A 182 -1.66 12.95 -0.69
CA ASP A 182 -1.96 12.87 -2.12
C ASP A 182 -2.93 14.00 -2.55
N GLY A 183 -2.56 14.78 -3.57
CA GLY A 183 -3.24 15.96 -4.14
C GLY A 183 -4.66 15.79 -4.72
N GLY A 184 -5.51 14.98 -4.10
CA GLY A 184 -6.97 15.17 -4.03
C GLY A 184 -7.40 15.70 -2.66
N GLY A 185 -6.50 16.42 -1.97
CA GLY A 185 -6.62 16.81 -0.56
C GLY A 185 -7.97 17.41 -0.21
N LEU A 186 -8.60 16.82 0.81
CA LEU A 186 -9.61 17.52 1.60
C LEU A 186 -8.87 18.63 2.35
N HIS A 187 -8.88 19.84 1.80
CA HIS A 187 -8.57 21.03 2.59
C HIS A 187 -9.52 21.02 3.80
N SER A 188 -8.95 21.06 5.00
CA SER A 188 -9.68 21.12 6.26
C SER A 188 -10.30 22.50 6.47
N ASP A 189 -11.18 22.93 5.57
CA ASP A 189 -12.09 24.04 5.85
C ASP A 189 -13.26 23.46 6.67
N GLY A 190 -12.97 23.20 7.95
CA GLY A 190 -13.93 23.17 9.06
C GLY A 190 -14.93 22.01 9.20
N GLY A 191 -15.05 21.06 8.24
CA GLY A 191 -16.14 20.06 8.27
C GLY A 191 -15.74 18.59 8.42
N VAL A 192 -14.57 18.20 7.95
CA VAL A 192 -14.25 16.78 7.70
C VAL A 192 -13.74 16.06 8.95
N GLY A 193 -12.92 16.69 9.79
CA GLY A 193 -12.18 15.97 10.84
C GLY A 193 -13.01 15.40 12.01
N GLU A 194 -14.14 16.01 12.39
CA GLU A 194 -14.75 15.77 13.71
C GLU A 194 -15.84 14.68 13.76
N ARG A 195 -16.32 14.16 12.63
CA ARG A 195 -17.49 13.24 12.59
C ARG A 195 -17.23 11.89 11.90
N GLY A 196 -16.00 11.61 11.52
CA GLY A 196 -15.61 10.30 10.99
C GLY A 196 -15.75 9.21 12.05
N LYS A 197 -16.26 8.04 11.67
CA LYS A 197 -16.21 6.83 12.50
C LYS A 197 -15.36 5.77 11.82
N ILE A 198 -14.47 5.17 12.59
CA ILE A 198 -13.75 3.97 12.15
C ILE A 198 -14.74 2.81 12.20
N CYS A 199 -14.94 2.13 11.07
CA CYS A 199 -15.89 1.02 10.93
C CYS A 199 -15.17 -0.25 10.45
N GLY A 200 -14.04 -0.58 11.09
CA GLY A 200 -13.16 -1.70 10.71
C GLY A 200 -11.77 -1.20 10.35
N SER A 201 -11.08 -1.87 9.42
CA SER A 201 -9.89 -1.33 8.75
C SER A 201 -10.20 -0.16 7.80
N ASP A 202 -11.49 0.17 7.63
CA ASP A 202 -12.00 1.21 6.74
C ASP A 202 -12.69 2.35 7.54
N PHE A 203 -12.67 3.57 6.98
CA PHE A 203 -13.29 4.76 7.56
C PHE A 203 -14.66 5.04 6.93
N VAL A 204 -15.68 5.34 7.74
CA VAL A 204 -17.02 5.70 7.26
C VAL A 204 -17.44 7.05 7.84
N PHE A 205 -17.88 7.95 6.95
CA PHE A 205 -18.30 9.30 7.32
C PHE A 205 -19.81 9.47 7.16
N SER A 206 -20.45 9.99 8.20
CA SER A 206 -21.84 10.44 8.14
C SER A 206 -21.87 11.95 7.95
N CYS A 207 -22.21 12.41 6.73
CA CYS A 207 -22.40 13.83 6.48
C CYS A 207 -23.85 14.19 6.85
N GLN A 208 -24.07 14.59 8.11
CA GLN A 208 -25.33 15.23 8.48
C GLN A 208 -25.31 16.67 7.94
N ARG A 209 -26.33 17.05 7.15
CA ARG A 209 -26.49 18.41 6.60
C ARG A 209 -26.34 19.47 7.69
N GLY A 210 -25.15 20.07 7.80
CA GLY A 210 -24.98 21.43 8.28
C GLY A 210 -25.33 22.38 7.14
N ASN A 211 -25.91 23.53 7.47
CA ASN A 211 -26.55 24.45 6.52
C ASN A 211 -25.57 25.25 5.62
N GLU A 212 -24.38 24.73 5.34
CA GLU A 212 -23.30 25.45 4.66
C GLU A 212 -22.83 24.65 3.43
N GLY A 213 -23.06 25.23 2.25
CA GLY A 213 -22.83 24.62 0.94
C GLY A 213 -21.36 24.54 0.55
N GLY A 214 -20.62 23.61 1.13
CA GLY A 214 -19.28 23.25 0.67
C GLY A 214 -19.34 22.39 -0.60
N VAL A 215 -18.80 22.90 -1.71
CA VAL A 215 -18.53 22.12 -2.93
C VAL A 215 -17.14 21.52 -2.78
N LEU A 216 -17.04 20.19 -2.67
CA LEU A 216 -15.77 19.50 -2.86
C LEU A 216 -15.53 19.39 -4.37
N ALA A 217 -14.58 20.17 -4.87
CA ALA A 217 -14.15 20.13 -6.27
C ALA A 217 -13.34 18.85 -6.52
N ALA A 218 -13.69 18.14 -7.60
CA ALA A 218 -13.02 16.95 -8.10
C ALA A 218 -11.91 17.29 -9.10
#